data_AF-A0A399ZXG7-F1
#
_entry.id   AF-A0A399ZXG7-F1
#
_cell.length_a   1.000
_cell.length_b   1.000
_cell.length_c   1.000
_cell.angle_alpha   90.00
_cell.angle_beta   90.00
_cell.angle_gamma   90.00
#
_symmetry.space_group_name_H-M   'P 1'
#
loop_
_entity.id
_entity.type
_entity.pdbx_description
1 polymer ?
#
loop_
_entity_poly.entity_id
_entity_poly.type
_entity_poly.pdbx_seq_one_letter_code
_entity_poly.pdbx_strand_id
1 'polypeptide(L)'
;MPKLRLLVFCALLLCLLPLSPARPAHAQALDNLAACREFGFSTEEEFTAGVPTSDGNPIVSDGDLLSPDGQVCARNWELLAPWEVRVDLGLDAVDLIDAEQRLVAFSTEIDDPAGSFTAGDLLATNGAIIPNAALLTRFQVRRNLGLDGLHFTGRPEDIVTFLKVAADTDPAEWLNGKLLPEWLARYEVDIWFSTEAQERRAAAVPIYDGDILSVRHGIIVLAQDQLLPATVPAGIPNRGVDFGADGIAGSRRPDRSVVRFSTEILFRKEPPFTDGDLLRVAAGVEKQHVDLIAAFQPRARFLGIDALHIFIADDTGGGGDLVGDEPNTVNDGLYLPLVQTAQQEGGGR
;
A
#
# COMPACT_ATOMS: atom_id res chain seq x y z
N MET A 1 12.07 -69.39 -11.26
CA MET A 1 12.73 -68.28 -10.53
C MET A 1 12.62 -66.87 -11.15
N PRO A 2 11.92 -66.57 -12.26
CA PRO A 2 11.84 -65.19 -12.77
C PRO A 2 10.74 -64.32 -12.12
N LYS A 3 9.71 -64.93 -11.53
CA LYS A 3 8.57 -64.20 -10.92
C LYS A 3 8.89 -63.54 -9.57
N LEU A 4 9.89 -64.04 -8.84
CA LEU A 4 10.29 -63.49 -7.54
C LEU A 4 11.16 -62.24 -7.66
N ARG A 5 11.93 -62.10 -8.76
CA ARG A 5 12.75 -60.90 -9.03
C ARG A 5 11.92 -59.71 -9.49
N LEU A 6 10.81 -59.93 -10.19
CA LEU A 6 9.92 -58.86 -10.66
C LEU A 6 9.11 -58.23 -9.51
N LEU A 7 8.70 -59.03 -8.52
CA LEU A 7 7.98 -58.55 -7.34
C LEU A 7 8.87 -57.72 -6.40
N VAL A 8 10.15 -58.09 -6.26
CA VAL A 8 11.12 -57.31 -5.47
C VAL A 8 11.45 -55.98 -6.16
N PHE A 9 11.51 -55.95 -7.49
CA PHE A 9 11.77 -54.71 -8.24
C PHE A 9 10.59 -53.72 -8.17
N CYS A 10 9.34 -54.18 -8.25
CA CYS A 10 8.18 -53.29 -8.07
C CYS A 10 8.06 -52.77 -6.63
N ALA A 11 8.41 -53.57 -5.62
CA ALA A 11 8.40 -53.13 -4.22
C ALA A 11 9.49 -52.09 -3.93
N LEU A 12 10.66 -52.20 -4.57
CA LEU A 12 11.72 -51.19 -4.45
C LEU A 12 11.43 -49.91 -5.25
N LEU A 13 10.73 -50.00 -6.38
CA LEU A 13 10.33 -48.81 -7.15
C LEU A 13 9.24 -48.00 -6.45
N LEU A 14 8.34 -48.64 -5.69
CA LEU A 14 7.32 -47.93 -4.90
C LEU A 14 7.91 -47.20 -3.67
N CYS A 15 9.06 -47.66 -3.15
CA CYS A 15 9.76 -46.98 -2.04
C CYS A 15 10.69 -45.84 -2.49
N LEU A 16 10.82 -45.58 -3.79
CA LEU A 16 11.63 -44.50 -4.37
C LEU A 16 10.78 -43.38 -4.98
N LEU A 17 9.46 -43.38 -4.76
CA LEU A 17 8.69 -42.15 -4.90
C LEU A 17 9.22 -41.18 -3.84
N PRO A 18 9.86 -40.06 -4.21
CA PRO A 18 10.09 -39.02 -3.24
C PRO A 18 8.71 -38.64 -2.71
N LEU A 19 8.49 -38.85 -1.40
CA LEU A 19 7.58 -38.00 -0.66
C LEU A 19 8.08 -36.59 -0.94
N SER A 20 7.49 -35.96 -1.97
CA SER A 20 7.58 -34.52 -2.11
C SER A 20 7.12 -34.00 -0.76
N PRO A 21 7.93 -33.23 -0.01
CA PRO A 21 7.43 -32.59 1.18
C PRO A 21 6.18 -31.86 0.74
N ALA A 22 5.03 -32.24 1.29
CA ALA A 22 3.84 -31.43 1.17
C ALA A 22 4.28 -30.04 1.62
N ARG A 23 4.25 -29.06 0.71
CA ARG A 23 4.51 -27.66 1.07
C ARG A 23 3.59 -27.38 2.27
N PRO A 24 4.14 -27.14 3.47
CA PRO A 24 3.31 -27.03 4.66
C PRO A 24 2.45 -25.77 4.53
N ALA A 25 1.16 -25.91 4.80
CA ALA A 25 0.24 -24.92 5.41
C ALA A 25 0.20 -23.44 4.94
N HIS A 26 0.96 -22.96 3.96
CA HIS A 26 0.90 -21.56 3.52
C HIS A 26 -0.43 -21.18 2.86
N ALA A 27 -1.16 -22.17 2.34
CA ALA A 27 -2.47 -21.95 1.73
C ALA A 27 -3.62 -21.74 2.74
N GLN A 28 -3.36 -21.63 4.04
CA GLN A 28 -4.40 -21.36 5.06
C GLN A 28 -4.19 -20.02 5.79
N ALA A 29 -3.04 -19.36 5.62
CA ALA A 29 -2.67 -18.18 6.39
C ALA A 29 -3.50 -16.92 6.07
N LEU A 30 -4.29 -16.88 5.00
CA LEU A 30 -5.02 -15.67 4.58
C LEU A 30 -6.51 -15.97 4.33
N ASP A 31 -7.06 -16.91 5.09
CA ASP A 31 -8.43 -17.40 4.91
C ASP A 31 -9.50 -16.35 5.25
N ASN A 32 -9.18 -15.35 6.08
CA ASN A 32 -10.11 -14.32 6.52
C ASN A 32 -10.00 -12.98 5.76
N LEU A 33 -9.18 -12.90 4.71
CA LEU A 33 -9.01 -11.66 3.93
C LEU A 33 -10.32 -11.11 3.34
N ALA A 34 -11.30 -11.98 3.08
CA ALA A 34 -12.61 -11.57 2.59
C ALA A 34 -13.32 -10.57 3.54
N ALA A 35 -13.03 -10.60 4.85
CA ALA A 35 -13.60 -9.65 5.81
C ALA A 35 -13.08 -8.22 5.62
N CYS A 36 -11.91 -8.04 4.99
CA CYS A 36 -11.31 -6.74 4.68
C CYS A 36 -11.43 -6.33 3.22
N ARG A 37 -12.22 -7.08 2.42
CA ARG A 37 -12.37 -6.82 0.98
C ARG A 37 -12.84 -5.39 0.68
N GLU A 38 -13.74 -4.87 1.52
CA GLU A 38 -14.32 -3.54 1.33
C GLU A 38 -13.60 -2.46 2.16
N PHE A 39 -13.10 -2.85 3.32
CA PHE A 39 -12.44 -1.96 4.27
C PHE A 39 -11.46 -2.77 5.12
N GLY A 40 -10.18 -2.43 5.03
CA GLY A 40 -9.11 -2.93 5.88
C GLY A 40 -8.30 -1.78 6.48
N PHE A 41 -7.80 -1.93 7.69
CA PHE A 41 -6.87 -0.97 8.30
C PHE A 41 -5.92 -1.65 9.28
N SER A 42 -4.81 -0.99 9.62
CA SER A 42 -3.98 -1.29 10.79
C SER A 42 -4.01 -0.14 11.78
N THR A 43 -3.57 -0.38 13.01
CA THR A 43 -3.42 0.65 14.05
C THR A 43 -1.96 0.85 14.37
N GLU A 44 -1.57 2.06 14.80
CA GLU A 44 -0.18 2.39 15.19
C GLU A 44 0.27 1.66 16.47
N GLU A 45 -0.68 1.23 17.30
CA GLU A 45 -0.40 0.66 18.62
C GLU A 45 -1.07 -0.70 18.83
N GLU A 46 -0.32 -1.67 19.38
CA GLU A 46 -0.85 -2.94 19.85
C GLU A 46 -1.93 -2.73 20.93
N PHE A 47 -2.99 -3.53 20.89
CA PHE A 47 -4.01 -3.53 21.93
C PHE A 47 -4.59 -4.91 22.26
N THR A 48 -5.22 -4.99 23.43
CA THR A 48 -6.00 -6.18 23.81
C THR A 48 -7.48 -5.94 23.48
N ALA A 49 -8.05 -6.79 22.63
CA ALA A 49 -9.47 -6.82 22.32
C ALA A 49 -10.29 -7.28 23.55
N GLY A 50 -11.43 -6.63 23.78
CA GLY A 50 -12.38 -7.00 24.83
C GLY A 50 -13.23 -8.23 24.49
N VAL A 51 -13.24 -8.62 23.21
CA VAL A 51 -13.90 -9.81 22.68
C VAL A 51 -12.87 -10.76 22.06
N PRO A 52 -13.09 -12.09 22.07
CA PRO A 52 -12.21 -13.01 21.35
C PRO A 52 -12.17 -12.69 19.86
N THR A 53 -10.97 -12.59 19.31
CA THR A 53 -10.73 -12.54 17.86
C THR A 53 -11.12 -13.87 17.20
N SER A 54 -11.22 -13.87 15.87
CA SER A 54 -11.55 -15.06 15.07
C SER A 54 -10.60 -16.25 15.29
N ASP A 55 -9.33 -15.99 15.60
CA ASP A 55 -8.30 -16.99 15.90
C ASP A 55 -8.13 -17.28 17.41
N GLY A 56 -8.88 -16.57 18.26
CA GLY A 56 -8.86 -16.72 19.73
C GLY A 56 -7.70 -16.02 20.45
N ASN A 57 -6.76 -15.37 19.75
CA ASN A 57 -5.72 -14.56 20.38
C ASN A 57 -6.23 -13.11 20.63
N PRO A 58 -6.45 -12.71 21.90
CA PRO A 58 -7.05 -11.41 22.21
C PRO A 58 -6.11 -10.22 21.96
N ILE A 59 -4.82 -10.46 21.71
CA ILE A 59 -3.88 -9.41 21.33
C ILE A 59 -4.05 -9.13 19.85
N VAL A 60 -4.25 -7.86 19.51
CA VAL A 60 -4.24 -7.32 18.15
C VAL A 60 -3.00 -6.45 18.04
N SER A 61 -2.14 -6.79 17.11
CA SER A 61 -0.86 -6.12 16.89
C SER A 61 -1.03 -4.93 15.94
N ASP A 62 -0.08 -4.00 15.98
CA ASP A 62 0.04 -2.85 15.06
C ASP A 62 0.37 -3.28 13.61
N GLY A 63 0.73 -4.55 13.40
CA GLY A 63 0.93 -5.16 12.10
C GLY A 63 -0.24 -5.99 11.56
N ASP A 64 -1.35 -6.08 12.30
CA ASP A 64 -2.51 -6.89 11.91
C ASP A 64 -3.46 -6.12 10.98
N LEU A 65 -3.95 -6.77 9.92
CA LEU A 65 -4.98 -6.20 9.06
C LEU A 65 -6.38 -6.44 9.64
N LEU A 66 -7.10 -5.36 9.95
CA LEU A 66 -8.36 -5.34 10.67
C LEU A 66 -9.52 -4.86 9.80
N SER A 67 -10.71 -5.38 10.07
CA SER A 67 -11.96 -4.82 9.53
C SER A 67 -12.70 -4.01 10.59
N PRO A 68 -13.49 -3.00 10.21
CA PRO A 68 -14.32 -2.24 11.16
C PRO A 68 -15.37 -3.09 11.90
N ASP A 69 -15.69 -4.28 11.38
CA ASP A 69 -16.64 -5.23 11.97
C ASP A 69 -16.01 -6.13 13.06
N GLY A 70 -14.75 -5.89 13.44
CA GLY A 70 -14.10 -6.59 14.55
C GLY A 70 -13.43 -7.90 14.14
N GLN A 71 -13.16 -8.10 12.84
CA GLN A 71 -12.39 -9.25 12.36
C GLN A 71 -10.93 -8.88 12.17
N VAL A 72 -10.04 -9.78 12.60
CA VAL A 72 -8.64 -9.79 12.16
C VAL A 72 -8.58 -10.56 10.85
N CYS A 73 -8.38 -9.85 9.75
CA CYS A 73 -8.41 -10.39 8.39
C CYS A 73 -7.12 -11.12 8.02
N ALA A 74 -6.00 -10.61 8.51
CA ALA A 74 -4.69 -11.25 8.45
C ALA A 74 -3.85 -10.77 9.64
N ARG A 75 -3.08 -11.67 10.23
CA ARG A 75 -2.04 -11.33 11.18
C ARG A 75 -0.79 -10.83 10.45
N ASN A 76 0.05 -10.04 11.12
CA ASN A 76 1.29 -9.57 10.51
C ASN A 76 2.16 -10.71 9.95
N TRP A 77 2.36 -11.77 10.74
CA TRP A 77 3.12 -12.96 10.32
C TRP A 77 2.47 -13.74 9.16
N GLU A 78 1.16 -13.57 8.92
CA GLU A 78 0.47 -14.18 7.78
C GLU A 78 0.78 -13.43 6.48
N LEU A 79 0.89 -12.08 6.55
CA LEU A 79 1.32 -11.24 5.43
C LEU A 79 2.80 -11.48 5.09
N LEU A 80 3.63 -11.67 6.12
CA LEU A 80 5.07 -11.88 6.00
C LEU A 80 5.50 -13.33 5.70
N ALA A 81 4.53 -14.25 5.63
CA ALA A 81 4.78 -15.66 5.41
C ALA A 81 5.70 -16.01 4.20
N PRO A 82 5.70 -15.26 3.07
CA PRO A 82 6.59 -15.54 1.94
C PRO A 82 8.09 -15.46 2.28
N TRP A 83 8.46 -14.72 3.33
CA TRP A 83 9.85 -14.54 3.78
C TRP A 83 10.15 -15.29 5.08
N GLU A 84 9.24 -16.16 5.51
CA GLU A 84 9.35 -16.95 6.75
C GLU A 84 9.56 -16.12 8.04
N VAL A 85 9.20 -14.83 8.02
CA VAL A 85 9.26 -13.96 9.20
C VAL A 85 8.08 -14.27 10.12
N ARG A 86 8.37 -14.39 11.41
CA ARG A 86 7.39 -14.77 12.46
C ARG A 86 7.31 -13.79 13.62
N VAL A 87 8.17 -12.78 13.61
CA VAL A 87 8.05 -11.65 14.51
C VAL A 87 7.11 -10.65 13.86
N ASP A 88 6.45 -9.88 14.69
CA ASP A 88 5.67 -8.74 14.25
C ASP A 88 6.60 -7.62 13.80
N LEU A 89 6.36 -7.08 12.61
CA LEU A 89 7.10 -5.98 12.01
C LEU A 89 6.25 -4.72 11.81
N GLY A 90 5.03 -4.66 12.34
CA GLY A 90 4.12 -3.54 12.07
C GLY A 90 3.60 -3.53 10.63
N LEU A 91 2.72 -2.58 10.31
CA LEU A 91 2.08 -2.44 9.01
C LEU A 91 1.75 -0.96 8.72
N ASP A 92 2.66 -0.26 8.04
CA ASP A 92 2.55 1.18 7.69
C ASP A 92 1.71 1.44 6.45
N ALA A 93 1.54 0.44 5.59
CA ALA A 93 0.79 0.64 4.37
C ALA A 93 0.19 -0.66 3.90
N VAL A 94 -1.01 -0.59 3.33
CA VAL A 94 -1.70 -1.78 2.82
C VAL A 94 -2.62 -1.43 1.67
N ASP A 95 -2.64 -2.30 0.67
CA ASP A 95 -3.64 -2.31 -0.37
C ASP A 95 -4.03 -3.76 -0.69
N LEU A 96 -5.26 -4.13 -0.33
CA LEU A 96 -5.82 -5.44 -0.68
C LEU A 96 -6.20 -5.43 -2.16
N ILE A 97 -5.40 -6.15 -2.96
CA ILE A 97 -5.51 -6.16 -4.42
C ILE A 97 -6.57 -7.15 -4.87
N ASP A 98 -6.53 -8.37 -4.33
CA ASP A 98 -7.45 -9.44 -4.67
C ASP A 98 -7.59 -10.42 -3.49
N ALA A 99 -8.70 -10.35 -2.76
CA ALA A 99 -8.98 -11.27 -1.65
C ALA A 99 -9.07 -12.74 -2.08
N GLU A 100 -9.53 -13.03 -3.30
CA GLU A 100 -9.71 -14.40 -3.78
C GLU A 100 -8.38 -15.04 -4.16
N GLN A 101 -7.48 -14.26 -4.77
CA GLN A 101 -6.10 -14.64 -5.02
C GLN A 101 -5.19 -14.43 -3.79
N ARG A 102 -5.73 -13.91 -2.68
CA ARG A 102 -5.02 -13.57 -1.44
C ARG A 102 -3.81 -12.67 -1.67
N LEU A 103 -3.97 -11.72 -2.58
CA LEU A 103 -2.95 -10.77 -2.97
C LEU A 103 -3.15 -9.46 -2.21
N VAL A 104 -2.21 -9.16 -1.32
CA VAL A 104 -2.13 -7.92 -0.56
C VAL A 104 -0.77 -7.31 -0.85
N ALA A 105 -0.73 -6.03 -1.20
CA ALA A 105 0.50 -5.24 -1.26
C ALA A 105 0.59 -4.41 0.02
N PHE A 106 1.79 -4.27 0.60
CA PHE A 106 1.95 -3.65 1.91
C PHE A 106 3.39 -3.18 2.17
N SER A 107 3.61 -2.49 3.29
CA SER A 107 4.93 -2.17 3.86
C SER A 107 4.95 -2.48 5.35
N THR A 108 6.12 -2.51 5.96
CA THR A 108 6.32 -2.73 7.40
C THR A 108 7.03 -1.54 8.05
N GLU A 109 6.76 -1.32 9.33
CA GLU A 109 7.36 -0.28 10.19
C GLU A 109 8.84 -0.56 10.46
N ILE A 110 9.19 -1.84 10.58
CA ILE A 110 10.57 -2.26 10.88
C ILE A 110 11.15 -3.21 9.84
N ASP A 111 12.47 -3.16 9.71
CA ASP A 111 13.26 -4.01 8.82
C ASP A 111 13.10 -5.50 9.13
N ASP A 112 13.16 -6.35 8.11
CA ASP A 112 13.33 -7.79 8.29
C ASP A 112 14.64 -8.07 9.07
N PRO A 113 14.59 -8.78 10.22
CA PRO A 113 15.78 -9.16 10.96
C PRO A 113 16.81 -9.97 10.15
N ALA A 114 16.38 -10.68 9.10
CA ALA A 114 17.26 -11.43 8.21
C ALA A 114 17.83 -10.58 7.05
N GLY A 115 17.31 -9.35 6.86
CA GLY A 115 17.78 -8.39 5.85
C GLY A 115 17.28 -8.67 4.43
N SER A 116 16.16 -9.36 4.27
CA SER A 116 15.56 -9.64 2.94
C SER A 116 14.89 -8.41 2.33
N PHE A 117 14.37 -7.51 3.16
CA PHE A 117 13.76 -6.23 2.82
C PHE A 117 13.95 -5.24 3.98
N THR A 118 13.71 -3.95 3.73
CA THR A 118 13.71 -2.89 4.75
C THR A 118 12.32 -2.30 4.95
N ALA A 119 12.10 -1.64 6.10
CA ALA A 119 10.91 -0.83 6.34
C ALA A 119 10.67 0.16 5.19
N GLY A 120 9.44 0.41 4.79
CA GLY A 120 9.11 1.25 3.64
C GLY A 120 9.24 0.60 2.25
N ASP A 121 9.80 -0.61 2.13
CA ASP A 121 9.77 -1.35 0.86
C ASP A 121 8.33 -1.81 0.54
N LEU A 122 7.94 -1.74 -0.74
CA LEU A 122 6.66 -2.29 -1.16
C LEU A 122 6.79 -3.81 -1.29
N LEU A 123 6.10 -4.51 -0.41
CA LEU A 123 5.97 -5.96 -0.35
C LEU A 123 4.65 -6.41 -0.94
N ALA A 124 4.57 -7.67 -1.38
CA ALA A 124 3.28 -8.31 -1.62
C ALA A 124 3.28 -9.79 -1.23
N THR A 125 2.12 -10.30 -0.83
CA THR A 125 1.94 -11.68 -0.33
C THR A 125 2.28 -12.78 -1.36
N ASN A 126 2.54 -12.43 -2.61
CA ASN A 126 3.10 -13.32 -3.62
C ASN A 126 4.65 -13.37 -3.64
N GLY A 127 5.32 -12.70 -2.69
CA GLY A 127 6.77 -12.65 -2.55
C GLY A 127 7.45 -11.48 -3.28
N ALA A 128 6.69 -10.56 -3.87
CA ALA A 128 7.27 -9.38 -4.51
C ALA A 128 7.91 -8.44 -3.50
N ILE A 129 9.08 -7.89 -3.86
CA ILE A 129 9.75 -6.79 -3.15
C ILE A 129 10.11 -5.72 -4.18
N ILE A 130 9.62 -4.51 -3.97
CA ILE A 130 10.02 -3.31 -4.73
C ILE A 130 10.62 -2.33 -3.72
N PRO A 131 11.95 -2.12 -3.74
CA PRO A 131 12.60 -1.24 -2.79
C PRO A 131 12.02 0.18 -2.80
N ASN A 132 11.88 0.81 -1.63
CA ASN A 132 11.33 2.18 -1.50
C ASN A 132 12.03 3.18 -2.42
N ALA A 133 13.36 3.09 -2.51
CA ALA A 133 14.17 3.94 -3.38
C ALA A 133 13.81 3.81 -4.89
N ALA A 134 13.27 2.67 -5.32
CA ALA A 134 12.80 2.49 -6.68
C ALA A 134 11.51 3.29 -6.94
N LEU A 135 10.59 3.34 -5.97
CA LEU A 135 9.36 4.14 -6.03
C LEU A 135 9.66 5.64 -6.23
N LEU A 136 10.75 6.09 -5.62
CA LEU A 136 11.17 7.49 -5.62
C LEU A 136 12.09 7.89 -6.79
N THR A 137 12.43 6.97 -7.70
CA THR A 137 13.48 7.24 -8.69
C THR A 137 13.13 8.40 -9.63
N ARG A 138 11.85 8.58 -9.99
CA ARG A 138 11.43 9.74 -10.82
C ARG A 138 11.54 11.09 -10.11
N PHE A 139 11.53 11.09 -8.78
CA PHE A 139 11.79 12.27 -7.95
C PHE A 139 13.29 12.53 -7.72
N GLN A 140 14.14 11.66 -8.27
CA GLN A 140 15.60 11.69 -8.13
C GLN A 140 16.09 11.49 -6.68
N VAL A 141 15.29 10.80 -5.86
CA VAL A 141 15.69 10.35 -4.54
C VAL A 141 16.15 8.90 -4.65
N ARG A 142 17.29 8.57 -4.03
CA ARG A 142 17.95 7.25 -4.13
C ARG A 142 18.14 6.58 -2.78
N ARG A 143 17.43 7.05 -1.76
CA ARG A 143 17.41 6.46 -0.43
C ARG A 143 15.98 6.11 -0.09
N ASN A 144 15.84 5.26 0.91
CA ASN A 144 14.59 4.96 1.55
C ASN A 144 14.07 6.20 2.31
N LEU A 145 12.77 6.50 2.17
CA LEU A 145 12.06 7.54 2.90
C LEU A 145 10.87 6.99 3.72
N GLY A 146 10.74 5.67 3.87
CA GLY A 146 9.55 5.07 4.49
C GLY A 146 8.36 5.01 3.53
N LEU A 147 7.27 4.37 3.95
CA LEU A 147 6.05 4.21 3.16
C LEU A 147 4.82 4.07 4.07
N ASP A 148 4.17 5.18 4.38
CA ASP A 148 3.00 5.19 5.28
C ASP A 148 1.69 5.16 4.52
N GLY A 149 1.74 5.06 3.19
CA GLY A 149 0.54 5.00 2.37
C GLY A 149 0.79 4.25 1.09
N LEU A 150 -0.17 3.41 0.70
CA LEU A 150 -0.09 2.63 -0.53
C LEU A 150 -1.46 2.48 -1.16
N HIS A 151 -1.57 2.83 -2.44
CA HIS A 151 -2.77 2.58 -3.22
C HIS A 151 -2.46 2.38 -4.70
N PHE A 152 -2.84 1.23 -5.25
CA PHE A 152 -2.73 0.96 -6.69
C PHE A 152 -3.92 1.54 -7.47
N THR A 153 -3.62 2.22 -8.58
CA THR A 153 -4.61 2.60 -9.60
C THR A 153 -4.34 1.85 -10.90
N GLY A 154 -5.39 1.58 -11.66
CA GLY A 154 -5.35 0.73 -12.86
C GLY A 154 -6.41 -0.37 -12.79
N ARG A 155 -6.50 -1.18 -13.84
CA ARG A 155 -7.45 -2.30 -13.85
C ARG A 155 -6.96 -3.40 -12.89
N PRO A 156 -7.83 -4.04 -12.10
CA PRO A 156 -7.43 -5.08 -11.16
C PRO A 156 -6.59 -6.20 -11.79
N GLU A 157 -6.96 -6.66 -12.99
CA GLU A 157 -6.21 -7.69 -13.71
C GLU A 157 -4.78 -7.25 -14.10
N ASP A 158 -4.60 -5.96 -14.41
CA ASP A 158 -3.32 -5.39 -14.76
C ASP A 158 -2.44 -5.21 -13.51
N ILE A 159 -3.02 -4.81 -12.38
CA ILE A 159 -2.32 -4.71 -11.09
C ILE A 159 -1.82 -6.10 -10.66
N VAL A 160 -2.70 -7.12 -10.70
CA VAL A 160 -2.34 -8.51 -10.41
C VAL A 160 -1.21 -8.99 -11.35
N THR A 161 -1.26 -8.61 -12.62
CA THR A 161 -0.24 -9.01 -13.61
C THR A 161 1.10 -8.31 -13.35
N PHE A 162 1.07 -7.02 -13.02
CA PHE A 162 2.24 -6.25 -12.60
C PHE A 162 2.89 -6.88 -11.35
N LEU A 163 2.11 -7.21 -10.32
CA LEU A 163 2.64 -7.82 -9.10
C LEU A 163 3.21 -9.23 -9.33
N LYS A 164 2.72 -9.98 -10.33
CA LYS A 164 3.35 -11.24 -10.74
C LYS A 164 4.73 -11.00 -11.36
N VAL A 165 4.87 -9.98 -12.21
CA VAL A 165 6.19 -9.56 -12.71
C VAL A 165 7.08 -9.11 -11.56
N ALA A 166 6.50 -8.40 -10.57
CA ALA A 166 7.22 -7.94 -9.39
C ALA A 166 7.84 -9.08 -8.59
N ALA A 167 7.09 -10.18 -8.40
CA ALA A 167 7.57 -11.37 -7.70
C ALA A 167 8.67 -12.15 -8.43
N ASP A 168 8.70 -12.07 -9.77
CA ASP A 168 9.70 -12.76 -10.60
C ASP A 168 10.96 -11.90 -10.88
N THR A 169 11.02 -10.68 -10.36
CA THR A 169 12.13 -9.74 -10.61
C THR A 169 13.00 -9.60 -9.37
N ASP A 170 14.32 -9.65 -9.55
CA ASP A 170 15.26 -9.42 -8.45
C ASP A 170 15.10 -7.98 -7.90
N PRO A 171 15.01 -7.77 -6.58
CA PRO A 171 14.80 -6.45 -5.99
C PRO A 171 15.82 -5.40 -6.43
N ALA A 172 17.07 -5.80 -6.69
CA ALA A 172 18.12 -4.89 -7.14
C ALA A 172 17.90 -4.38 -8.58
N GLU A 173 17.15 -5.10 -9.42
CA GLU A 173 16.84 -4.65 -10.78
C GLU A 173 15.93 -3.42 -10.79
N TRP A 174 15.03 -3.28 -9.80
CA TRP A 174 14.16 -2.09 -9.68
C TRP A 174 14.94 -0.79 -9.49
N LEU A 175 16.11 -0.87 -8.85
CA LEU A 175 16.97 0.29 -8.56
C LEU A 175 17.65 0.89 -9.79
N ASN A 176 17.53 0.27 -10.98
CA ASN A 176 18.08 0.82 -12.22
C ASN A 176 17.34 2.08 -12.72
N GLY A 177 16.16 2.36 -12.16
CA GLY A 177 15.36 3.56 -12.44
C GLY A 177 14.58 3.58 -13.75
N LYS A 178 14.64 2.51 -14.54
CA LYS A 178 13.93 2.37 -15.82
C LYS A 178 12.85 1.31 -15.76
N LEU A 179 13.14 0.18 -15.11
CA LEU A 179 12.30 -1.01 -15.12
C LEU A 179 10.91 -0.75 -14.53
N LEU A 180 10.84 -0.16 -13.34
CA LEU A 180 9.57 0.10 -12.67
C LEU A 180 8.65 1.03 -13.49
N PRO A 181 9.11 2.22 -13.95
CA PRO A 181 8.27 3.05 -14.81
C PRO A 181 7.83 2.39 -16.13
N GLU A 182 8.66 1.55 -16.74
CA GLU A 182 8.33 0.84 -17.97
C GLU A 182 7.18 -0.17 -17.76
N TRP A 183 7.22 -0.94 -16.67
CA TRP A 183 6.16 -1.90 -16.35
C TRP A 183 4.86 -1.24 -15.93
N LEU A 184 4.93 -0.20 -15.09
CA LEU A 184 3.76 0.61 -14.73
C LEU A 184 3.09 1.21 -15.97
N ALA A 185 3.89 1.76 -16.90
CA ALA A 185 3.36 2.29 -18.15
C ALA A 185 2.75 1.20 -19.04
N ARG A 186 3.38 0.02 -19.13
CA ARG A 186 2.93 -1.10 -19.95
C ARG A 186 1.57 -1.67 -19.52
N TYR A 187 1.33 -1.75 -18.22
CA TYR A 187 0.09 -2.29 -17.66
C TYR A 187 -0.93 -1.19 -17.32
N GLU A 188 -0.62 0.07 -17.63
CA GLU A 188 -1.45 1.21 -17.27
C GLU A 188 -1.76 1.29 -15.77
N VAL A 189 -0.83 0.81 -14.94
CA VAL A 189 -0.89 0.82 -13.48
C VAL A 189 -0.11 2.01 -12.94
N ASP A 190 -0.60 2.64 -11.90
CA ASP A 190 0.17 3.58 -11.08
C ASP A 190 0.09 3.19 -9.61
N ILE A 191 1.07 3.62 -8.84
CA ILE A 191 1.15 3.43 -7.39
C ILE A 191 1.13 4.82 -6.79
N TRP A 192 0.08 5.09 -6.02
CA TRP A 192 -0.01 6.27 -5.17
C TRP A 192 0.54 5.91 -3.79
N PHE A 193 1.34 6.79 -3.19
CA PHE A 193 1.98 6.54 -1.90
C PHE A 193 2.30 7.83 -1.14
N SER A 194 2.42 7.75 0.18
CA SER A 194 3.05 8.75 1.07
C SER A 194 4.35 8.18 1.64
N THR A 195 5.12 9.00 2.36
CA THR A 195 6.45 8.63 2.87
C THR A 195 6.67 9.18 4.27
N GLU A 196 7.24 8.39 5.17
CA GLU A 196 7.55 8.78 6.56
C GLU A 196 8.48 10.01 6.66
N ALA A 197 9.36 10.17 5.68
CA ALA A 197 10.42 11.19 5.71
C ALA A 197 10.32 12.19 4.56
N GLN A 198 10.36 13.48 4.93
CA GLN A 198 10.49 14.59 3.99
C GLN A 198 11.82 14.60 3.20
N GLU A 199 11.76 15.02 1.93
CA GLU A 199 12.93 15.30 1.08
C GLU A 199 12.85 16.71 0.47
N ARG A 200 13.54 17.66 1.10
CA ARG A 200 13.57 19.07 0.69
C ARG A 200 14.56 19.38 -0.42
N ARG A 201 15.44 18.44 -0.76
CA ARG A 201 16.49 18.55 -1.79
C ARG A 201 16.19 17.70 -3.02
N ALA A 202 14.99 17.12 -3.11
CA ALA A 202 14.54 16.47 -4.34
C ALA A 202 14.67 17.48 -5.49
N ALA A 203 15.25 17.01 -6.59
CA ALA A 203 15.66 17.90 -7.68
C ALA A 203 14.47 18.48 -8.47
N ALA A 204 13.31 17.82 -8.40
CA ALA A 204 12.10 18.23 -9.12
C ALA A 204 11.18 19.09 -8.25
N VAL A 205 10.72 18.55 -7.11
CA VAL A 205 9.79 19.20 -6.17
C VAL A 205 10.13 18.69 -4.77
N PRO A 206 10.16 19.53 -3.72
CA PRO A 206 10.23 19.06 -2.33
C PRO A 206 9.12 18.06 -2.05
N ILE A 207 9.46 16.94 -1.42
CA ILE A 207 8.51 15.94 -0.95
C ILE A 207 8.32 16.17 0.55
N TYR A 208 7.07 16.30 0.95
CA TYR A 208 6.64 16.29 2.34
C TYR A 208 5.95 14.98 2.64
N ASP A 209 5.94 14.61 3.91
CA ASP A 209 5.54 13.26 4.31
C ASP A 209 4.04 13.05 4.01
N GLY A 210 3.20 14.04 4.32
CA GLY A 210 1.79 13.98 3.93
C GLY A 210 1.46 14.35 2.48
N ASP A 211 2.44 14.31 1.56
CA ASP A 211 2.16 14.40 0.12
C ASP A 211 1.83 13.01 -0.44
N ILE A 212 0.79 12.92 -1.27
CA ILE A 212 0.50 11.71 -2.05
C ILE A 212 1.21 11.81 -3.39
N LEU A 213 2.12 10.88 -3.66
CA LEU A 213 3.02 10.83 -4.80
C LEU A 213 2.56 9.78 -5.81
N SER A 214 2.86 9.99 -7.09
CA SER A 214 2.67 9.01 -8.17
C SER A 214 4.01 8.43 -8.60
N VAL A 215 4.18 7.12 -8.50
CA VAL A 215 5.38 6.41 -8.98
C VAL A 215 5.49 6.48 -10.50
N ARG A 216 4.40 6.24 -11.24
CA ARG A 216 4.41 6.18 -12.71
C ARG A 216 4.78 7.53 -13.31
N HIS A 217 4.22 8.61 -12.76
CA HIS A 217 4.34 9.94 -13.33
C HIS A 217 5.45 10.77 -12.70
N GLY A 218 5.89 10.46 -11.48
CA GLY A 218 6.90 11.24 -10.77
C GLY A 218 6.39 12.63 -10.40
N ILE A 219 5.14 12.72 -9.95
CA ILE A 219 4.46 13.96 -9.58
C ILE A 219 3.83 13.82 -8.20
N ILE A 220 3.58 14.96 -7.55
CA ILE A 220 2.69 15.02 -6.39
C ILE A 220 1.25 14.99 -6.92
N VAL A 221 0.51 13.93 -6.58
CA VAL A 221 -0.91 13.76 -6.89
C VAL A 221 -1.75 14.68 -6.02
N LEU A 222 -1.53 14.67 -4.70
CA LEU A 222 -2.19 15.57 -3.77
C LEU A 222 -1.14 16.08 -2.80
N ALA A 223 -0.90 17.39 -2.81
CA ALA A 223 -0.11 18.01 -1.76
C ALA A 223 -0.96 18.09 -0.48
N GLN A 224 -0.32 18.11 0.68
CA GLN A 224 -1.06 18.09 1.94
C GLN A 224 -2.00 19.31 2.14
N ASP A 225 -1.69 20.45 1.52
CA ASP A 225 -2.58 21.61 1.53
C ASP A 225 -3.88 21.38 0.73
N GLN A 226 -3.93 20.36 -0.12
CA GLN A 226 -5.11 19.90 -0.86
C GLN A 226 -5.87 18.80 -0.12
N LEU A 227 -5.19 18.03 0.74
CA LEU A 227 -5.80 16.95 1.52
C LEU A 227 -6.78 17.46 2.58
N LEU A 228 -6.40 18.53 3.27
CA LEU A 228 -7.16 19.02 4.43
C LEU A 228 -7.98 20.29 4.12
N PRO A 229 -9.15 20.50 4.77
CA PRO A 229 -9.98 21.68 4.57
C PRO A 229 -9.21 23.00 4.67
N ALA A 230 -9.66 24.04 3.95
CA ALA A 230 -9.01 25.36 3.89
C ALA A 230 -8.71 26.00 5.27
N THR A 231 -9.52 25.66 6.29
CA THR A 231 -9.41 26.14 7.66
C THR A 231 -8.29 25.48 8.48
N VAL A 232 -7.79 24.33 8.04
CA VAL A 232 -6.68 23.60 8.68
C VAL A 232 -5.35 24.15 8.13
N PRO A 233 -4.33 24.40 8.96
CA PRO A 233 -3.05 24.97 8.51
C PRO A 233 -2.14 23.91 7.86
N ALA A 234 -2.62 23.14 6.89
CA ALA A 234 -1.88 22.00 6.32
C ALA A 234 -1.06 22.33 5.07
N GLY A 235 0.10 21.69 4.95
CA GLY A 235 1.09 21.86 3.89
C GLY A 235 2.12 22.95 4.20
N ILE A 236 3.40 22.56 4.21
CA ILE A 236 4.53 23.48 4.26
C ILE A 236 5.05 23.69 2.82
N PRO A 237 5.46 24.91 2.42
CA PRO A 237 5.45 26.15 3.20
C PRO A 237 4.12 26.92 3.15
N ASN A 238 3.08 26.38 2.50
CA ASN A 238 1.89 27.13 2.11
C ASN A 238 0.99 27.54 3.28
N ARG A 239 0.55 26.59 4.13
CA ARG A 239 -0.37 26.86 5.26
C ARG A 239 0.18 26.49 6.63
N GLY A 240 1.30 25.77 6.70
CA GLY A 240 2.25 25.87 7.83
C GLY A 240 2.54 24.62 8.65
N VAL A 241 1.78 23.55 8.53
CA VAL A 241 2.00 22.29 9.26
C VAL A 241 2.06 21.14 8.26
N ASP A 242 3.07 20.29 8.41
CA ASP A 242 3.08 18.95 7.83
C ASP A 242 2.45 18.00 8.86
N PHE A 243 1.29 17.43 8.53
CA PHE A 243 0.53 16.50 9.36
C PHE A 243 0.87 15.01 9.13
N GLY A 244 1.77 14.68 8.20
CA GLY A 244 1.99 13.32 7.71
C GLY A 244 0.78 12.69 7.00
N ALA A 245 0.91 11.42 6.59
CA ALA A 245 -0.18 10.64 6.04
C ALA A 245 -0.03 9.11 6.23
N ASP A 246 -0.58 8.59 7.35
CA ASP A 246 -0.48 7.17 7.80
C ASP A 246 -1.63 6.31 7.29
N GLY A 247 -1.71 6.23 5.97
CA GLY A 247 -2.64 5.38 5.26
C GLY A 247 -3.40 6.19 4.23
N ILE A 248 -3.51 5.62 3.03
CA ILE A 248 -4.23 6.24 1.91
C ILE A 248 -5.08 5.19 1.21
N ALA A 249 -6.26 5.59 0.75
CA ALA A 249 -7.11 4.74 -0.08
C ALA A 249 -7.84 5.58 -1.13
N GLY A 250 -7.96 5.07 -2.34
CA GLY A 250 -8.65 5.72 -3.46
C GLY A 250 -9.50 4.77 -4.28
N SER A 251 -10.09 5.27 -5.38
CA SER A 251 -10.64 4.38 -6.39
C SER A 251 -9.53 3.73 -7.21
N ARG A 252 -9.83 2.61 -7.89
CA ARG A 252 -8.90 2.04 -8.87
C ARG A 252 -8.72 2.94 -10.09
N ARG A 253 -9.64 3.88 -10.35
CA ARG A 253 -9.40 5.03 -11.23
C ARG A 253 -8.60 6.12 -10.51
N PRO A 254 -7.76 6.89 -11.22
CA PRO A 254 -7.01 7.99 -10.64
C PRO A 254 -7.90 9.23 -10.36
N ASP A 255 -8.90 9.06 -9.49
CA ASP A 255 -9.78 10.14 -9.02
C ASP A 255 -9.31 10.66 -7.67
N ARG A 256 -8.78 11.88 -7.68
CA ARG A 256 -8.24 12.57 -6.51
C ARG A 256 -9.33 13.00 -5.53
N SER A 257 -10.58 13.13 -5.96
CA SER A 257 -11.69 13.66 -5.15
C SER A 257 -12.30 12.65 -4.17
N VAL A 258 -11.95 11.38 -4.35
CA VAL A 258 -12.41 10.27 -3.52
C VAL A 258 -11.30 9.67 -2.66
N VAL A 259 -10.16 10.34 -2.56
CA VAL A 259 -9.07 9.89 -1.67
C VAL A 259 -9.50 10.02 -0.22
N ARG A 260 -9.26 8.95 0.53
CA ARG A 260 -9.31 8.91 1.98
C ARG A 260 -7.92 8.68 2.52
N PHE A 261 -7.68 9.18 3.72
CA PHE A 261 -6.37 9.09 4.37
C PHE A 261 -6.51 9.18 5.89
N SER A 262 -5.44 8.79 6.59
CA SER A 262 -5.18 9.21 7.98
C SER A 262 -4.00 10.18 8.02
N THR A 263 -3.74 10.80 9.18
CA THR A 263 -2.59 11.71 9.40
C THR A 263 -1.74 11.19 10.54
N GLU A 264 -0.46 11.49 10.59
CA GLU A 264 0.40 11.07 11.72
C GLU A 264 0.21 11.90 12.99
N ILE A 265 -0.31 13.14 12.86
CA ILE A 265 -0.55 13.99 14.02
C ILE A 265 -1.96 14.57 14.05
N LEU A 266 -2.53 14.61 15.25
CA LEU A 266 -3.84 15.21 15.50
C LEU A 266 -3.89 16.75 15.34
N PHE A 267 -5.09 17.27 15.05
CA PHE A 267 -5.41 18.70 15.06
C PHE A 267 -6.57 19.01 16.01
N ARG A 268 -6.34 19.91 16.97
CA ARG A 268 -7.31 20.19 18.06
C ARG A 268 -8.27 21.35 17.79
N LYS A 269 -8.11 22.10 16.70
CA LYS A 269 -9.00 23.23 16.36
C LYS A 269 -10.04 22.79 15.33
N GLU A 270 -11.01 23.64 15.04
CA GLU A 270 -12.13 23.31 14.15
C GLU A 270 -11.74 23.26 12.66
N PRO A 271 -12.12 22.18 11.92
CA PRO A 271 -12.66 20.92 12.45
C PRO A 271 -11.55 20.06 13.08
N PRO A 272 -11.75 19.50 14.30
CA PRO A 272 -10.73 18.66 14.92
C PRO A 272 -10.67 17.30 14.25
N PHE A 273 -9.48 16.70 14.27
CA PHE A 273 -9.25 15.33 13.86
C PHE A 273 -8.09 14.73 14.65
N THR A 274 -8.01 13.42 14.67
CA THR A 274 -6.89 12.67 15.23
C THR A 274 -6.16 11.83 14.19
N ASP A 275 -4.99 11.33 14.55
CA ASP A 275 -4.20 10.39 13.75
C ASP A 275 -4.88 9.01 13.53
N GLY A 276 -5.88 8.68 14.33
CA GLY A 276 -6.75 7.53 14.05
C GLY A 276 -8.01 7.81 13.23
N ASP A 277 -8.31 9.07 12.88
CA ASP A 277 -9.57 9.38 12.20
C ASP A 277 -9.43 9.15 10.69
N LEU A 278 -10.44 8.55 10.06
CA LEU A 278 -10.50 8.47 8.60
C LEU A 278 -10.96 9.81 8.03
N LEU A 279 -10.09 10.47 7.27
CA LEU A 279 -10.39 11.72 6.59
C LEU A 279 -10.70 11.51 5.11
N ARG A 280 -11.52 12.41 4.56
CA ARG A 280 -11.74 12.56 3.12
C ARG A 280 -11.13 13.86 2.65
N VAL A 281 -10.46 13.78 1.49
CA VAL A 281 -9.86 14.92 0.81
C VAL A 281 -10.78 16.14 0.79
N ALA A 282 -10.24 17.28 1.24
CA ALA A 282 -10.90 18.58 1.38
C ALA A 282 -12.14 18.66 2.29
N ALA A 283 -12.69 17.54 2.77
CA ALA A 283 -13.91 17.48 3.58
C ALA A 283 -13.62 17.35 5.08
N GLY A 284 -12.49 16.76 5.47
CA GLY A 284 -12.14 16.47 6.86
C GLY A 284 -12.60 15.08 7.29
N VAL A 285 -12.94 14.90 8.57
CA VAL A 285 -13.29 13.59 9.16
C VAL A 285 -14.52 12.98 8.47
N GLU A 286 -14.34 11.82 7.83
CA GLU A 286 -15.40 10.96 7.28
C GLU A 286 -15.88 9.94 8.34
N LYS A 287 -14.96 9.40 9.13
CA LYS A 287 -15.25 8.46 10.23
C LYS A 287 -14.26 8.63 11.37
N GLN A 288 -14.74 8.57 12.61
CA GLN A 288 -13.87 8.70 13.79
C GLN A 288 -13.15 7.38 14.11
N HIS A 289 -11.94 7.47 14.66
CA HIS A 289 -11.15 6.30 15.09
C HIS A 289 -11.94 5.37 16.02
N VAL A 290 -12.71 5.95 16.95
CA VAL A 290 -13.53 5.19 17.90
C VAL A 290 -14.54 4.28 17.21
N ASP A 291 -15.06 4.70 16.05
CA ASP A 291 -16.03 3.93 15.28
C ASP A 291 -15.37 2.79 14.49
N LEU A 292 -14.09 2.93 14.14
CA LEU A 292 -13.32 1.89 13.43
C LEU A 292 -12.97 0.73 14.35
N ILE A 293 -12.59 1.02 15.59
CA ILE A 293 -12.11 0.02 16.55
C ILE A 293 -13.20 -0.49 17.51
N ALA A 294 -14.39 0.12 17.49
CA ALA A 294 -15.48 -0.16 18.45
C ALA A 294 -15.81 -1.65 18.58
N ALA A 295 -15.83 -2.38 17.46
CA ALA A 295 -16.19 -3.80 17.42
C ALA A 295 -15.21 -4.69 18.22
N PHE A 296 -13.94 -4.28 18.34
CA PHE A 296 -12.95 -4.98 19.14
C PHE A 296 -13.07 -4.70 20.65
N GLN A 297 -13.86 -3.69 21.04
CA GLN A 297 -13.99 -3.23 22.43
C GLN A 297 -12.62 -3.01 23.10
N PRO A 298 -11.70 -2.25 22.48
CA PRO A 298 -10.37 -2.03 23.04
C PRO A 298 -10.48 -1.31 24.38
N ARG A 299 -9.53 -1.60 25.27
CA ARG A 299 -9.38 -0.83 26.52
C ARG A 299 -8.70 0.52 26.28
N ALA A 300 -7.89 0.60 25.22
CA ALA A 300 -7.30 1.83 24.74
C ALA A 300 -8.37 2.76 24.17
N ARG A 301 -8.12 4.06 24.25
CA ARG A 301 -9.02 5.10 23.71
C ARG A 301 -8.49 5.75 22.46
N PHE A 302 -7.29 5.37 22.05
CA PHE A 302 -6.51 6.01 21.00
C PHE A 302 -5.48 4.99 20.54
N LEU A 303 -5.43 4.72 19.24
CA LEU A 303 -4.61 3.67 18.65
C LEU A 303 -3.98 4.09 17.31
N GLY A 304 -4.32 5.27 16.77
CA GLY A 304 -3.91 5.64 15.42
C GLY A 304 -4.55 4.80 14.31
N ILE A 305 -4.30 5.19 13.07
CA ILE A 305 -4.42 4.33 11.88
C ILE A 305 -3.07 4.43 11.22
N ASP A 306 -2.46 3.27 10.97
CA ASP A 306 -1.13 3.21 10.39
C ASP A 306 -1.18 2.80 8.92
N ALA A 307 -2.12 1.91 8.57
CA ALA A 307 -2.37 1.49 7.21
C ALA A 307 -3.85 1.47 6.87
N LEU A 308 -4.19 1.72 5.60
CA LEU A 308 -5.57 1.83 5.15
C LEU A 308 -5.80 1.22 3.77
N HIS A 309 -6.83 0.38 3.66
CA HIS A 309 -7.42 -0.08 2.42
C HIS A 309 -8.93 0.17 2.42
N ILE A 310 -9.46 0.77 1.35
CA ILE A 310 -10.90 0.91 1.13
C ILE A 310 -11.21 0.60 -0.33
N PHE A 311 -12.15 -0.32 -0.56
CA PHE A 311 -12.71 -0.50 -1.89
C PHE A 311 -13.70 0.63 -2.18
N ILE A 312 -13.33 1.52 -3.11
CA ILE A 312 -14.20 2.56 -3.60
C ILE A 312 -14.67 2.14 -4.98
N ALA A 313 -15.93 1.71 -5.05
CA ALA A 313 -16.56 1.39 -6.32
C ALA A 313 -16.50 2.60 -7.24
N ASP A 314 -16.04 2.40 -8.47
CA ASP A 314 -16.23 3.39 -9.51
C ASP A 314 -17.74 3.56 -9.70
N ASP A 315 -18.27 4.78 -9.57
CA ASP A 315 -19.63 5.06 -10.00
C ASP A 315 -19.75 4.67 -11.47
N THR A 316 -20.33 3.50 -11.74
CA THR A 316 -20.78 3.07 -13.07
C THR A 316 -22.14 3.69 -13.38
N GLY A 317 -22.31 4.95 -12.97
CA GLY A 317 -23.52 5.74 -13.12
C GLY A 317 -23.77 6.17 -14.56
N GLY A 318 -24.43 5.30 -15.31
CA GLY A 318 -25.55 5.69 -16.18
C GLY A 318 -25.24 6.14 -17.60
N GLY A 319 -25.52 5.26 -18.56
CA GLY A 319 -25.99 5.67 -19.89
C GLY A 319 -27.36 6.34 -19.80
N GLY A 320 -27.40 7.55 -19.23
CA GLY A 320 -28.51 8.47 -19.34
C GLY A 320 -28.14 9.55 -20.33
N ASP A 321 -28.91 9.65 -21.41
CA ASP A 321 -28.94 10.83 -22.27
C ASP A 321 -29.01 12.10 -21.42
N LEU A 322 -27.88 12.81 -21.30
CA LEU A 322 -27.86 14.22 -20.94
C LEU A 322 -27.46 14.99 -22.20
N VAL A 323 -28.49 15.28 -22.99
CA VAL A 323 -28.52 16.40 -23.90
C VAL A 323 -28.26 17.68 -23.08
N GLY A 324 -27.17 18.38 -23.41
CA GLY A 324 -26.96 19.79 -23.10
C GLY A 324 -26.54 20.12 -21.68
N ASP A 325 -25.25 20.36 -21.46
CA ASP A 325 -24.76 21.72 -21.20
C ASP A 325 -23.23 21.75 -21.20
N GLU A 326 -22.66 22.82 -21.75
CA GLU A 326 -21.24 22.98 -22.05
C GLU A 326 -20.33 22.94 -20.80
N PRO A 327 -19.10 22.41 -20.92
CA PRO A 327 -18.12 22.45 -19.83
C PRO A 327 -17.55 23.87 -19.70
N ASN A 328 -17.81 24.49 -18.55
CA ASN A 328 -17.08 25.67 -18.09
C ASN A 328 -15.61 25.32 -17.91
N THR A 329 -14.77 25.93 -18.73
CA THR A 329 -13.31 25.91 -18.66
C THR A 329 -12.83 26.47 -17.32
N VAL A 330 -12.20 25.64 -16.49
CA VAL A 330 -11.35 26.09 -15.38
C VAL A 330 -9.99 25.39 -15.50
N ASN A 331 -9.04 26.14 -16.06
CA ASN A 331 -7.57 26.03 -15.93
C ASN A 331 -6.96 24.64 -15.68
N ASP A 332 -6.78 23.87 -16.75
CA ASP A 332 -5.65 22.96 -16.88
C ASP A 332 -4.38 23.79 -17.17
N GLY A 333 -3.64 24.12 -16.10
CA GLY A 333 -2.43 24.92 -16.21
C GLY A 333 -1.34 24.41 -15.28
N LEU A 334 -0.59 23.40 -15.73
CA LEU A 334 0.87 23.21 -15.59
C LEU A 334 1.27 21.75 -15.86
N TYR A 335 1.13 21.31 -17.11
CA TYR A 335 2.00 20.26 -17.65
C TYR A 335 3.23 20.95 -18.27
N LEU A 336 4.33 21.01 -17.52
CA LEU A 336 5.64 21.32 -18.12
C LEU A 336 6.32 20.00 -18.51
N PRO A 337 6.51 19.71 -19.81
CA PRO A 337 7.34 18.59 -20.21
C PRO A 337 8.81 18.91 -19.90
N LEU A 338 9.49 17.93 -19.29
CA LEU A 338 10.93 17.94 -19.08
C LEU A 338 11.66 18.09 -20.43
N VAL A 339 12.39 19.19 -20.59
CA VAL A 339 13.34 19.38 -21.69
C VAL A 339 14.51 18.41 -21.48
N GLN A 340 14.58 17.38 -22.32
CA GLN A 340 15.80 16.61 -22.52
C GLN A 340 16.84 17.51 -23.21
N THR A 341 17.83 18.00 -22.47
CA THR A 341 19.04 18.53 -23.09
C THR A 341 19.91 17.37 -23.55
N ALA A 342 19.83 17.06 -24.84
CA ALA A 342 20.83 16.25 -25.52
C ALA A 342 22.17 17.02 -25.54
N GLN A 343 23.20 16.45 -24.91
CA GLN A 343 24.58 16.81 -25.22
C GLN A 343 24.87 16.30 -26.63
N GLN A 344 25.04 17.23 -27.57
CA GLN A 344 25.63 16.94 -28.87
C GLN A 344 27.02 17.56 -28.92
N GLU A 345 27.99 16.67 -29.12
CA GLU A 345 29.36 16.95 -29.50
C GLU A 345 29.42 17.89 -30.72
N GLY A 346 30.35 18.84 -30.70
CA GLY A 346 30.63 19.73 -31.82
C GLY A 346 32.03 20.29 -31.75
N GLY A 347 32.99 19.52 -32.25
CA GLY A 347 34.36 19.98 -32.50
C GLY A 347 34.47 20.93 -33.69
N GLY A 348 35.51 21.77 -33.65
CA GLY A 348 36.21 22.31 -34.83
C GLY A 348 35.72 23.65 -35.38
N ARG A 349 36.38 24.75 -35.01
CA ARG A 349 37.59 25.29 -35.67
C ARG A 349 38.25 26.37 -34.81
#